data_AF-A0A950JDI5-F1
#
_entry.id   AF-A0A950JDI5-F1
#
_cell.length_a   1.000
_cell.length_b   1.000
_cell.length_c   1.000
_cell.angle_alpha   90.00
_cell.angle_beta   90.00
_cell.angle_gamma   90.00
#
_symmetry.space_group_name_H-M   'P 1'
#
loop_
_entity.id
_entity.type
_entity.pdbx_description
1 polymer ?
#
loop_
_entity_poly.entity_id
_entity_poly.type
_entity_poly.pdbx_seq_one_letter_code
_entity_poly.pdbx_strand_id
1 'polypeptide(L)'
;MARHVVAPVGEIPAGGCKLVAIGNRAIVVFNVNGEFFALNNRCPHKGGSLALGYRTGLLESPEPGEYRYSRQGEIIRCPWHSWEFDIRTGRSWCDPQRLRTRQYPVSVEPGSKLVEGPYQAETFPVTVENDYVVIEA
;
A
#
# COMPACT_ATOMS: atom_id res chain seq x y z
N MET A 1 8.22 5.38 18.11
CA MET A 1 8.00 5.41 16.65
C MET A 1 7.36 6.75 16.36
N ALA A 2 7.91 7.52 15.42
CA ALA A 2 7.35 8.83 15.09
C ALA A 2 6.11 8.64 14.21
N ARG A 3 5.43 9.75 13.94
CA ARG A 3 4.19 9.82 13.20
C ARG A 3 4.44 10.63 11.89
N HIS A 4 3.94 10.25 10.71
CA HIS A 4 4.39 10.63 9.36
C HIS A 4 3.28 10.67 8.30
N VAL A 5 2.57 11.79 8.20
CA VAL A 5 1.57 12.03 7.14
C VAL A 5 2.15 11.73 5.77
N VAL A 6 1.54 10.80 5.00
CA VAL A 6 2.07 10.47 3.66
C VAL A 6 1.11 10.75 2.51
N ALA A 7 -0.20 10.61 2.70
CA ALA A 7 -1.15 10.88 1.65
C ALA A 7 -2.61 10.94 2.13
N PRO A 8 -3.37 11.95 1.71
CA PRO A 8 -4.78 11.79 1.33
C PRO A 8 -5.33 10.36 1.06
N VAL A 9 -6.48 9.97 1.66
CA VAL A 9 -7.18 8.73 1.22
C VAL A 9 -7.60 8.83 -0.25
N GLY A 10 -8.10 10.00 -0.66
CA GLY A 10 -8.54 10.23 -2.05
C GLY A 10 -7.43 10.09 -3.10
N GLU A 11 -6.15 10.25 -2.72
CA GLU A 11 -5.03 10.07 -3.66
C GLU A 11 -4.65 8.61 -3.88
N ILE A 12 -5.17 7.70 -3.07
CA ILE A 12 -4.95 6.25 -3.20
C ILE A 12 -6.33 5.57 -3.26
N PRO A 13 -7.04 5.68 -4.39
CA PRO A 13 -8.37 5.09 -4.54
C PRO A 13 -8.32 3.56 -4.37
N ALA A 14 -9.47 2.92 -4.14
CA ALA A 14 -9.56 1.47 -4.10
C ALA A 14 -8.98 0.86 -5.40
N GLY A 15 -8.05 -0.09 -5.27
CA GLY A 15 -7.33 -0.60 -6.45
C GLY A 15 -6.02 0.13 -6.75
N GLY A 16 -5.77 1.28 -6.13
CA GLY A 16 -4.60 2.12 -6.31
C GLY A 16 -3.44 1.79 -5.36
N CYS A 17 -2.29 2.40 -5.63
CA CYS A 17 -1.15 2.43 -4.73
C CYS A 17 -0.37 3.74 -4.89
N LYS A 18 0.42 4.09 -3.88
CA LYS A 18 1.29 5.26 -3.91
C LYS A 18 2.66 4.95 -3.31
N LEU A 19 3.71 5.37 -4.00
CA LEU A 19 5.07 5.32 -3.49
C LEU A 19 5.32 6.56 -2.62
N VAL A 20 5.82 6.35 -1.41
CA VAL A 20 6.13 7.39 -0.44
C VAL A 20 7.55 7.22 0.06
N ALA A 21 8.22 8.33 0.34
CA ALA A 21 9.56 8.36 0.88
C ALA A 21 9.53 8.89 2.32
N ILE A 22 10.05 8.11 3.27
CA ILE A 22 10.19 8.51 4.68
C ILE A 22 11.65 8.32 5.07
N GLY A 23 12.38 9.43 5.21
CA GLY A 23 13.84 9.40 5.39
C GLY A 23 14.52 8.67 4.23
N ASN A 24 15.28 7.61 4.54
CA ASN A 24 15.95 6.77 3.53
C ASN A 24 15.11 5.55 3.07
N ARG A 25 13.83 5.48 3.45
CA ARG A 25 12.95 4.34 3.16
C ARG A 25 11.98 4.69 2.04
N ALA A 26 11.97 3.87 0.99
CA ALA A 26 10.92 3.87 -0.02
C ALA A 26 9.84 2.85 0.38
N ILE A 27 8.62 3.32 0.57
CA ILE A 27 7.48 2.53 1.05
C ILE A 27 6.36 2.65 0.02
N VAL A 28 5.75 1.54 -0.35
CA VAL A 28 4.56 1.54 -1.20
C VAL A 28 3.33 1.28 -0.33
N VAL A 29 2.35 2.18 -0.42
CA VAL A 29 1.05 2.06 0.24
C VAL A 29 0.05 1.57 -0.80
N PHE A 30 -0.63 0.46 -0.51
CA PHE A 30 -1.67 -0.13 -1.33
C PHE A 30 -3.03 0.12 -0.70
N ASN A 31 -4.03 0.37 -1.54
CA ASN A 31 -5.44 0.29 -1.17
C ASN A 31 -6.05 -0.98 -1.77
N VAL A 32 -6.32 -1.94 -0.89
CA VAL A 32 -6.96 -3.23 -1.20
C VAL A 32 -8.41 -3.15 -0.74
N ASN A 33 -9.31 -2.82 -1.67
CA ASN A 33 -10.76 -2.77 -1.45
C ASN A 33 -11.19 -1.86 -0.26
N GLY A 34 -10.51 -0.73 -0.08
CA GLY A 34 -10.77 0.23 1.00
C GLY A 34 -9.87 0.06 2.22
N GLU A 35 -9.13 -1.04 2.32
CA GLU A 35 -8.18 -1.29 3.40
C GLU A 35 -6.74 -0.98 2.96
N PHE A 36 -5.98 -0.30 3.82
CA PHE A 36 -4.65 0.19 3.48
C PHE A 36 -3.53 -0.67 4.05
N PHE A 37 -2.55 -0.97 3.22
CA PHE A 37 -1.38 -1.78 3.58
C PHE A 37 -0.10 -1.12 3.07
N ALA A 38 0.95 -1.10 3.88
CA ALA A 38 2.22 -0.52 3.48
C ALA A 38 3.35 -1.55 3.50
N LEU A 39 4.07 -1.66 2.40
CA LEU A 39 5.22 -2.56 2.23
C LEU A 39 6.48 -1.77 1.88
N ASN A 40 7.64 -2.32 2.22
CA ASN A 40 8.90 -1.81 1.67
C ASN A 40 8.86 -1.95 0.14
N ASN A 41 9.13 -0.86 -0.57
CA ASN A 41 9.09 -0.84 -2.02
C ASN A 41 10.17 -1.73 -2.65
N ARG A 42 11.28 -1.96 -1.95
CA ARG A 42 12.37 -2.80 -2.45
C ARG A 42 12.03 -4.27 -2.28
N CYS A 43 11.78 -4.96 -3.38
CA CYS A 43 11.58 -6.42 -3.41
C CYS A 43 12.76 -7.15 -2.76
N PRO A 44 12.54 -7.98 -1.73
CA PRO A 44 13.61 -8.64 -0.99
C PRO A 44 14.33 -9.71 -1.82
N HIS A 45 13.78 -10.14 -2.96
CA HIS A 45 14.42 -11.11 -3.84
C HIS A 45 15.69 -10.53 -4.49
N LYS A 46 15.55 -9.47 -5.31
CA LYS A 46 16.68 -8.85 -6.04
C LYS A 46 16.69 -7.32 -6.05
N GLY A 47 15.68 -6.67 -5.45
CA GLY A 47 15.66 -5.21 -5.30
C GLY A 47 14.69 -4.44 -6.19
N GLY A 48 13.90 -5.12 -7.02
CA GLY A 48 12.90 -4.46 -7.89
C GLY A 48 11.87 -3.64 -7.12
N SER A 49 11.38 -2.57 -7.74
CA SER A 49 10.36 -1.67 -7.18
C SER A 49 8.98 -2.35 -7.21
N LEU A 50 8.39 -2.60 -6.04
CA LEU A 50 7.05 -3.19 -5.92
C LEU A 50 5.94 -2.21 -6.34
N ALA A 51 6.17 -0.89 -6.24
CA ALA A 51 5.26 0.14 -6.75
C ALA A 51 5.11 0.12 -8.28
N LEU A 52 6.09 -0.45 -9.00
CA LEU A 52 6.02 -0.68 -10.45
C LEU A 52 5.55 -2.10 -10.78
N GLY A 53 5.17 -2.89 -9.78
CA GLY A 53 4.68 -4.25 -9.96
C GLY A 53 3.23 -4.32 -10.43
N TYR A 54 2.84 -5.52 -10.84
CA TYR A 54 1.48 -5.80 -11.29
C TYR A 54 0.66 -6.38 -10.14
N ARG A 55 -0.46 -5.74 -9.83
CA ARG A 55 -1.42 -6.29 -8.87
C ARG A 55 -2.27 -7.36 -9.53
N THR A 56 -2.42 -8.47 -8.83
CA THR A 56 -3.14 -9.65 -9.30
C THR A 56 -3.85 -10.32 -8.13
N GLY A 57 -4.47 -11.46 -8.38
CA GLY A 57 -5.06 -12.33 -7.38
C GLY A 57 -4.17 -13.52 -7.06
N LEU A 58 -4.60 -14.30 -6.09
CA LEU A 58 -4.00 -15.57 -5.78
C LEU A 58 -4.37 -16.59 -6.85
N LEU A 59 -3.36 -17.16 -7.51
CA LEU A 59 -3.51 -18.24 -8.47
C LEU A 59 -3.03 -19.54 -7.84
N GLU A 60 -3.93 -20.50 -7.73
CA GLU A 60 -3.65 -21.85 -7.20
C GLU A 60 -3.99 -22.88 -8.27
N SER A 61 -3.23 -23.96 -8.34
CA SER A 61 -3.48 -25.07 -9.27
C SER A 61 -3.36 -26.37 -8.49
N PRO A 62 -4.48 -27.04 -8.15
CA PRO A 62 -4.44 -28.29 -7.41
C PRO A 62 -3.90 -29.44 -8.27
N GLU A 63 -4.16 -29.40 -9.58
CA GLU A 63 -3.70 -30.38 -10.56
C GLU A 63 -3.45 -29.73 -11.94
N PRO A 64 -2.61 -30.34 -12.81
CA PRO A 64 -2.33 -29.80 -14.13
C PRO A 64 -3.60 -29.62 -14.97
N GLY A 65 -3.83 -28.42 -15.47
CA GLY A 65 -5.01 -28.07 -16.28
C GLY A 65 -6.14 -27.42 -15.48
N GLU A 66 -6.11 -27.50 -14.15
CA GLU A 66 -7.04 -26.79 -13.28
C GLU A 66 -6.36 -25.60 -12.60
N TYR A 67 -7.04 -24.46 -12.58
CA TYR A 67 -6.60 -23.30 -11.81
C TYR A 67 -7.77 -22.60 -11.13
N ARG A 68 -7.50 -22.11 -9.93
CA ARG A 68 -8.39 -21.26 -9.15
C ARG A 68 -7.75 -19.89 -9.03
N TYR A 69 -8.45 -18.88 -9.51
CA TYR A 69 -8.08 -17.48 -9.30
C TYR A 69 -8.98 -16.90 -8.21
N SER A 70 -8.37 -16.42 -7.12
CA SER A 70 -9.07 -15.86 -5.96
C SER A 70 -8.36 -14.61 -5.45
N ARG A 71 -8.88 -13.96 -4.40
CA ARG A 71 -8.22 -12.83 -3.70
C ARG A 71 -7.72 -11.71 -4.64
N GLN A 72 -8.56 -11.30 -5.58
CA GLN A 72 -8.19 -10.33 -6.61
C GLN A 72 -7.67 -9.02 -6.00
N GLY A 73 -6.50 -8.59 -6.48
CA GLY A 73 -5.86 -7.35 -6.07
C GLY A 73 -5.10 -7.43 -4.75
N GLU A 74 -5.03 -8.60 -4.10
CA GLU A 74 -4.32 -8.81 -2.83
C GLU A 74 -2.87 -9.28 -3.02
N ILE A 75 -2.46 -9.64 -4.25
CA ILE A 75 -1.11 -10.09 -4.56
C ILE A 75 -0.39 -9.04 -5.41
N ILE A 76 0.83 -8.68 -5.01
CA ILE A 76 1.73 -7.85 -5.83
C ILE A 76 2.81 -8.72 -6.46
N ARG A 77 2.90 -8.66 -7.79
CA ARG A 77 3.91 -9.34 -8.59
C ARG A 77 5.02 -8.36 -8.94
N CYS A 78 6.24 -8.64 -8.47
CA CYS A 78 7.41 -7.82 -8.75
C CYS A 78 7.71 -7.77 -10.26
N PRO A 79 7.99 -6.59 -10.84
CA PRO A 79 8.11 -6.44 -12.30
C PRO A 79 9.39 -7.07 -12.89
N TRP A 80 10.35 -7.50 -12.06
CA TRP A 80 11.60 -8.09 -12.53
C TRP A 80 11.49 -9.58 -12.83
N HIS A 81 11.18 -10.39 -11.80
CA HIS A 81 11.17 -11.85 -11.91
C HIS A 81 9.81 -12.44 -11.56
N SER A 82 8.76 -11.61 -11.61
CA SER A 82 7.39 -12.02 -11.27
C SER A 82 7.24 -12.60 -9.87
N TRP A 83 8.13 -12.25 -8.94
CA TRP A 83 8.07 -12.76 -7.57
C TRP A 83 6.86 -12.17 -6.86
N GLU A 84 6.05 -13.03 -6.26
CA GLU A 84 4.76 -12.66 -5.70
C GLU A 84 4.81 -12.52 -4.19
N PHE A 85 4.11 -11.49 -3.71
CA PHE A 85 3.93 -11.21 -2.30
C PHE A 85 2.46 -10.90 -2.00
N ASP A 86 1.99 -11.43 -0.89
CA ASP A 86 0.72 -11.04 -0.29
C ASP A 86 0.84 -9.61 0.25
N ILE A 87 0.00 -8.70 -0.21
CA ILE A 87 0.05 -7.27 0.15
C ILE A 87 -0.25 -7.06 1.63
N ARG A 88 -1.16 -7.87 2.20
CA ARG A 88 -1.63 -7.74 3.58
C ARG A 88 -0.54 -8.16 4.57
N THR A 89 0.25 -9.17 4.20
CA THR A 89 1.21 -9.80 5.12
C THR A 89 2.68 -9.63 4.69
N GLY A 90 2.93 -9.09 3.51
CA GLY A 90 4.25 -9.01 2.91
C GLY A 90 4.92 -10.36 2.65
N ARG A 91 4.27 -11.49 2.95
CA ARG A 91 4.85 -12.83 2.79
C ARG A 91 4.94 -13.17 1.31
N SER A 92 6.04 -13.80 0.92
CA SER A 92 6.15 -14.33 -0.43
C SER A 92 5.20 -15.51 -0.61
N TRP A 93 4.62 -15.63 -1.80
CA TRP A 93 3.94 -16.85 -2.23
C TRP A 93 4.93 -17.96 -2.60
N CYS A 94 6.03 -17.61 -3.29
CA CYS A 94 7.02 -18.56 -3.80
C CYS A 94 7.94 -19.15 -2.70
N ASP A 95 8.25 -18.38 -1.66
CA ASP A 95 9.04 -18.84 -0.50
C ASP A 95 8.48 -18.25 0.81
N PRO A 96 7.32 -18.75 1.27
CA PRO A 96 6.55 -18.16 2.37
C PRO A 96 7.19 -18.31 3.75
N GLN A 97 8.24 -19.13 3.87
CA GLN A 97 8.95 -19.37 5.12
C GLN A 97 10.17 -18.44 5.27
N ARG A 98 10.87 -18.13 4.17
CA ARG A 98 12.14 -17.40 4.24
C ARG A 98 12.03 -15.97 3.73
N LEU A 99 11.13 -15.69 2.79
CA LEU A 99 11.09 -14.40 2.11
C LEU A 99 9.81 -13.61 2.45
N ARG A 100 10.00 -12.44 3.02
CA ARG A 100 8.93 -11.46 3.27
C ARG A 100 9.43 -10.04 3.02
N THR A 101 8.61 -9.21 2.40
CA THR A 101 8.83 -7.77 2.42
C THR A 101 8.43 -7.21 3.79
N ARG A 102 9.13 -6.17 4.22
CA ARG A 102 8.85 -5.50 5.50
C ARG A 102 7.52 -4.76 5.38
N GLN A 103 6.62 -5.02 6.32
CA GLN A 103 5.38 -4.25 6.48
C GLN A 103 5.62 -3.02 7.37
N TYR A 104 4.79 -2.00 7.17
CA TYR A 104 4.69 -0.84 8.04
C TYR A 104 3.23 -0.73 8.52
N PRO A 105 3.00 -0.50 9.83
CA PRO A 105 1.65 -0.25 10.32
C PRO A 105 1.02 0.95 9.60
N VAL A 106 -0.25 0.82 9.24
CA VAL A 106 -1.03 1.88 8.61
C VAL A 106 -2.29 2.11 9.44
N SER A 107 -2.60 3.37 9.71
CA SER A 107 -3.85 3.81 10.32
C SER A 107 -4.46 4.92 9.48
N VAL A 108 -5.79 5.00 9.49
CA VAL A 108 -6.54 6.09 8.89
C VAL A 108 -7.09 6.94 10.03
N GLU A 109 -6.80 8.23 10.01
CA GLU A 109 -7.13 9.17 11.08
C GLU A 109 -7.73 10.45 10.49
N PRO A 110 -8.65 11.15 11.19
CA PRO A 110 -9.22 12.40 10.71
C PRO A 110 -8.14 13.48 10.53
N GLY A 111 -8.11 14.12 9.35
CA GLY A 111 -7.12 15.15 9.04
C GLY A 111 -7.08 16.32 10.02
N SER A 112 -8.22 16.64 10.64
CA SER A 112 -8.36 17.69 11.67
C SER A 112 -7.56 17.45 12.95
N LYS A 113 -7.08 16.23 13.20
CA LYS A 113 -6.30 15.86 14.39
C LYS A 113 -4.78 15.80 14.17
N LEU A 114 -4.30 15.96 12.93
CA LEU A 114 -2.94 15.52 12.55
C LEU A 114 -2.10 16.59 11.89
N VAL A 115 -2.73 17.67 11.40
CA VAL A 115 -2.04 18.80 10.76
C VAL A 115 -2.73 20.07 11.25
N GLU A 116 -1.99 21.02 11.85
CA GLU A 116 -2.44 22.41 11.88
C GLU A 116 -2.44 22.90 10.42
N GLY A 117 -3.63 23.01 9.83
CA GLY A 117 -3.78 23.43 8.45
C GLY A 117 -3.17 24.83 8.23
N PRO A 118 -2.52 25.10 7.09
CA PRO A 118 -1.86 26.38 6.81
C PRO A 118 -2.84 27.54 6.48
N TYR A 119 -4.12 27.41 6.79
CA TYR A 119 -5.16 28.38 6.41
C TYR A 119 -5.92 28.86 7.65
N GLN A 120 -5.47 29.96 8.27
CA GLN A 120 -6.38 30.86 8.98
C GLN A 120 -6.84 31.93 7.98
N ALA A 121 -8.13 31.94 7.67
CA ALA A 121 -8.78 32.99 6.88
C ALA A 121 -10.00 33.51 7.66
N GLU A 122 -10.26 34.81 7.58
CA GLU A 122 -11.57 35.38 7.93
C GLU A 122 -12.67 34.66 7.13
N THR A 123 -13.71 34.22 7.82
CA THR A 123 -14.72 33.31 7.27
C THR A 123 -15.82 34.05 6.51
N PHE A 124 -16.06 33.62 5.26
CA PHE A 124 -17.34 33.74 4.54
C PHE A 124 -17.84 32.32 4.20
N PRO A 125 -19.15 32.04 4.16
CA PRO A 125 -19.66 30.66 4.07
C PRO A 125 -19.69 30.11 2.64
N VAL A 126 -18.96 29.02 2.35
CA VAL A 126 -19.21 28.13 1.20
C VAL A 126 -18.73 26.68 1.46
N THR A 127 -19.38 25.73 0.78
CA THR A 127 -19.55 24.27 0.91
C THR A 127 -18.31 23.34 0.79
N VAL A 128 -18.46 22.07 1.20
CA VAL A 128 -17.43 21.01 1.41
C VAL A 128 -17.09 20.19 0.16
N GLU A 129 -15.81 19.84 -0.07
CA GLU A 129 -15.37 18.69 -0.91
C GLU A 129 -13.98 18.11 -0.51
N ASN A 130 -13.95 16.78 -0.27
CA ASN A 130 -12.85 15.78 -0.35
C ASN A 130 -11.71 15.72 0.70
N ASP A 131 -11.85 14.75 1.62
CA ASP A 131 -11.02 14.46 2.81
C ASP A 131 -9.73 13.65 2.57
N TYR A 132 -8.72 13.93 3.40
CA TYR A 132 -7.35 13.43 3.26
C TYR A 132 -6.79 12.79 4.56
N VAL A 133 -5.85 11.83 4.42
CA VAL A 133 -5.38 10.87 5.48
C VAL A 133 -3.85 10.91 5.65
N VAL A 134 -3.34 10.29 6.72
CA VAL A 134 -2.02 10.54 7.34
C VAL A 134 -1.49 9.21 7.94
N ILE A 135 -0.19 8.89 7.87
CA ILE A 135 0.41 7.63 8.41
C ILE A 135 1.59 7.94 9.36
N GLU A 136 2.36 6.97 9.88
CA GLU A 136 3.29 7.06 11.04
C GLU A 136 4.49 6.08 10.97
N ALA A 137 5.71 6.50 11.34
CA ALA A 137 6.97 5.72 11.31
C ALA A 137 7.91 5.95 12.51
#